data_AF-A0A3D6BI56-F1
#
_entry.id   AF-A0A3D6BI56-F1
#
_cell.length_a   1.000
_cell.length_b   1.000
_cell.length_c   1.000
_cell.angle_alpha   90.00
_cell.angle_beta   90.00
_cell.angle_gamma   90.00
#
_symmetry.space_group_name_H-M   'P 1'
#
loop_
_entity.id
_entity.type
_entity.pdbx_description
1 polymer ?
#
loop_
_entity_poly.entity_id
_entity_poly.type
_entity_poly.pdbx_seq_one_letter_code
_entity_poly.pdbx_strand_id
1 'polypeptide(L)'
;MTGGQMAPTTLVGQKTTTSPKGRDEAWCGAPIRVAEMLSTIPGSYYIERCAVNNNANIMKTKKAIKKAFTYQMQGKGFCLIEVLSTCPTNWGLSPIEAMKWLEENMIPYYPLGVKKDKEAE
;
A
#
# COMPACT_ATOMS: atom_id res chain seq x y z
N MET A 1 4.75 5.65 -16.24
CA MET A 1 3.48 5.35 -16.95
C MET A 1 2.76 6.64 -17.34
N THR A 2 2.48 7.58 -16.44
CA THR A 2 1.85 8.87 -16.82
C THR A 2 2.62 10.11 -16.35
N GLY A 3 3.68 9.95 -15.55
CA GLY A 3 4.50 11.07 -15.07
C GLY A 3 4.18 11.53 -13.64
N GLY A 4 3.64 10.65 -12.79
CA GLY A 4 3.50 10.93 -11.35
C GLY A 4 2.37 11.90 -11.01
N GLN A 5 1.17 11.62 -11.47
CA GLN A 5 -0.06 12.33 -11.12
C GLN A 5 -0.48 12.02 -9.69
N MET A 6 -1.26 12.91 -9.09
CA MET A 6 -1.90 12.65 -7.81
C MET A 6 -2.83 11.44 -7.91
N ALA A 7 -2.65 10.49 -7.01
CA ALA A 7 -3.48 9.31 -6.85
C ALA A 7 -4.32 9.42 -5.55
N PRO A 8 -5.39 8.62 -5.40
CA PRO A 8 -6.15 8.57 -4.16
C PRO A 8 -5.31 8.19 -2.93
N THR A 9 -4.16 7.53 -3.13
CA THR A 9 -3.22 7.10 -2.09
C THR A 9 -2.05 8.08 -1.88
N THR A 10 -1.96 9.16 -2.65
CA THR A 10 -0.95 10.22 -2.44
C THR A 10 -1.11 10.82 -1.05
N LEU A 11 -0.03 10.93 -0.26
CA LEU A 11 -0.07 11.45 1.10
C LEU A 11 -0.39 12.96 1.12
N VAL A 12 -0.95 13.44 2.23
CA VAL A 12 -1.12 14.88 2.49
C VAL A 12 0.23 15.59 2.38
N GLY A 13 0.28 16.72 1.66
CA GLY A 13 1.51 17.46 1.40
C GLY A 13 2.46 16.84 0.36
N GLN A 14 2.24 15.60 -0.09
CA GLN A 14 3.07 14.98 -1.12
C GLN A 14 2.86 15.67 -2.47
N LYS A 15 3.95 16.18 -3.04
CA LYS A 15 3.96 16.85 -4.35
C LYS A 15 3.86 15.82 -5.47
N THR A 16 3.07 16.15 -6.48
CA THR A 16 2.91 15.36 -7.71
C THR A 16 2.78 16.31 -8.89
N THR A 17 2.81 15.80 -10.12
CA THR A 17 2.68 16.62 -11.33
C THR A 17 1.38 17.42 -11.39
N THR A 18 0.28 16.87 -10.86
CA THR A 18 -1.03 17.54 -10.79
C THR A 18 -1.32 18.19 -9.44
N SER A 19 -0.43 18.05 -8.45
CA SER A 19 -0.49 18.71 -7.14
C SER A 19 0.88 19.30 -6.78
N PRO A 20 1.36 20.34 -7.49
CA PRO A 20 2.71 20.89 -7.29
C PRO A 20 2.91 21.52 -5.91
N LYS A 21 1.82 21.96 -5.25
CA LYS A 21 1.82 22.45 -3.86
C LYS A 21 1.64 21.35 -2.81
N GLY A 22 1.53 20.09 -3.23
CA GLY A 22 1.16 18.95 -2.37
C GLY A 22 -0.34 18.63 -2.43
N ARG A 23 -0.73 17.44 -1.96
CA ARG A 23 -2.14 17.12 -1.72
C ARG A 23 -2.67 17.98 -0.58
N ASP A 24 -3.76 18.71 -0.86
CA ASP A 24 -4.54 19.43 0.14
C ASP A 24 -5.66 18.52 0.67
N GLU A 25 -5.66 18.27 1.97
CA GLU A 25 -6.67 17.43 2.64
C GLU A 25 -8.05 18.12 2.69
N ALA A 26 -8.12 19.44 2.81
CA ALA A 26 -9.39 20.16 2.86
C ALA A 26 -10.15 20.08 1.52
N TRP A 27 -9.40 20.02 0.41
CA TRP A 27 -9.95 19.92 -0.94
C TRP A 27 -10.16 18.47 -1.39
N CYS A 28 -9.18 17.59 -1.15
CA CYS A 28 -9.18 16.22 -1.67
C CYS A 28 -9.65 15.16 -0.66
N GLY A 29 -9.83 15.54 0.61
CA GLY A 29 -9.95 14.60 1.72
C GLY A 29 -8.64 13.87 2.05
N ALA A 30 -8.70 12.96 3.03
CA ALA A 30 -7.58 12.14 3.44
C ALA A 30 -7.23 11.06 2.38
N PRO A 31 -5.96 10.64 2.27
CA PRO A 31 -5.55 9.54 1.39
C PRO A 31 -6.29 8.23 1.71
N ILE A 32 -6.76 7.52 0.69
CA ILE A 32 -7.60 6.32 0.84
C ILE A 32 -6.77 5.13 1.34
N ARG A 33 -7.25 4.51 2.42
CA ARG A 33 -6.72 3.27 2.98
C ARG A 33 -7.41 2.05 2.37
N VAL A 34 -6.93 1.62 1.20
CA VAL A 34 -7.60 0.59 0.38
C VAL A 34 -7.72 -0.74 1.12
N ALA A 35 -6.68 -1.21 1.79
CA ALA A 35 -6.72 -2.48 2.51
C ALA A 35 -7.76 -2.50 3.64
N GLU A 36 -7.88 -1.43 4.42
CA GLU A 36 -8.91 -1.27 5.46
C GLU A 36 -10.31 -1.10 4.85
N MET A 37 -10.44 -0.40 3.73
CA MET A 37 -11.73 -0.24 3.06
C MET A 37 -12.23 -1.57 2.50
N LEU A 38 -11.37 -2.36 1.85
CA LEU A 38 -11.77 -3.63 1.26
C LEU A 38 -11.90 -4.77 2.30
N SER A 39 -11.35 -4.61 3.50
CA SER A 39 -11.53 -5.61 4.58
C SER A 39 -12.97 -5.64 5.08
N THR A 40 -13.71 -4.55 4.99
CA THR A 40 -15.12 -4.51 5.42
C THR A 40 -16.07 -5.21 4.45
N ILE A 41 -15.65 -5.49 3.21
CA ILE A 41 -16.53 -6.03 2.17
C ILE A 41 -16.91 -7.49 2.48
N PRO A 42 -18.20 -7.85 2.47
CA PRO A 42 -18.64 -9.24 2.53
C PRO A 42 -18.04 -10.05 1.37
N GLY A 43 -17.40 -11.17 1.68
CA GLY A 43 -16.73 -12.02 0.69
C GLY A 43 -15.22 -11.79 0.54
N SER A 44 -14.66 -10.72 1.14
CA SER A 44 -13.20 -10.67 1.35
C SER A 44 -12.79 -11.68 2.43
N TYR A 45 -11.75 -12.44 2.13
CA TYR A 45 -11.26 -13.54 2.95
C TYR A 45 -9.91 -13.23 3.60
N TYR A 46 -8.97 -12.69 2.81
CA TYR A 46 -7.63 -12.36 3.30
C TYR A 46 -7.12 -11.06 2.68
N ILE A 47 -6.79 -10.08 3.52
CA ILE A 47 -6.24 -8.80 3.10
C ILE A 47 -5.04 -8.47 3.96
N GLU A 48 -3.89 -8.22 3.35
CA GLU A 48 -2.66 -7.85 4.03
C GLU A 48 -1.98 -6.68 3.33
N ARG A 49 -1.45 -5.74 4.12
CA ARG A 49 -0.56 -4.70 3.63
C ARG A 49 0.89 -5.09 3.90
N CYS A 50 1.71 -5.09 2.86
CA CYS A 50 3.14 -5.37 2.94
C CYS A 50 3.97 -4.22 2.35
N ALA A 51 5.29 -4.34 2.39
CA ALA A 51 6.21 -3.37 1.79
C ALA A 51 7.41 -4.07 1.16
N VAL A 52 8.14 -3.38 0.30
CA VAL A 52 9.37 -3.89 -0.36
C VAL A 52 10.57 -2.97 -0.17
N ASN A 53 10.59 -2.16 0.89
CA ASN A 53 11.69 -1.23 1.21
C ASN A 53 12.92 -1.87 1.87
N ASN A 54 12.84 -3.14 2.30
CA ASN A 54 13.98 -3.89 2.85
C ASN A 54 13.78 -5.40 2.71
N ASN A 55 14.84 -6.19 2.94
CA ASN A 55 14.84 -7.64 2.78
C ASN A 55 13.78 -8.35 3.65
N ALA A 56 13.60 -7.92 4.90
CA ALA A 56 12.63 -8.51 5.80
C ALA A 56 11.20 -8.34 5.26
N ASN A 57 10.87 -7.14 4.77
CA ASN A 57 9.58 -6.84 4.20
C ASN A 57 9.35 -7.53 2.84
N ILE A 58 10.39 -7.69 2.01
CA ILE A 58 10.33 -8.50 0.78
C ILE A 58 9.96 -9.95 1.10
N MET A 59 10.59 -10.55 2.11
CA MET A 59 10.30 -11.93 2.51
C MET A 59 8.88 -12.10 3.07
N LYS A 60 8.38 -11.11 3.83
CA LYS A 60 6.98 -11.09 4.29
C LYS A 60 6.01 -10.98 3.11
N THR A 61 6.27 -10.06 2.18
CA THR A 61 5.46 -9.86 0.97
C THR A 61 5.37 -11.14 0.15
N LYS A 62 6.48 -11.85 -0.06
CA LYS A 62 6.49 -13.15 -0.76
C LYS A 62 5.59 -14.18 -0.09
N LYS A 63 5.62 -14.27 1.25
CA LYS A 63 4.77 -15.18 2.03
C LYS A 63 3.29 -14.81 1.91
N ALA A 64 2.96 -13.52 2.02
CA ALA A 64 1.60 -13.01 1.90
C ALA A 64 1.00 -13.29 0.50
N ILE A 65 1.75 -13.05 -0.57
CA ILE A 65 1.34 -13.37 -1.95
C ILE A 65 1.06 -14.87 -2.11
N LYS A 66 1.99 -15.73 -1.63
CA LYS A 66 1.78 -17.19 -1.66
C LYS A 66 0.51 -17.61 -0.92
N LYS A 67 0.27 -17.02 0.26
CA LYS A 67 -0.91 -17.30 1.09
C LYS A 67 -2.20 -16.89 0.38
N ALA A 68 -2.26 -15.69 -0.19
CA ALA A 68 -3.41 -15.19 -0.94
C ALA A 68 -3.76 -16.11 -2.13
N PHE A 69 -2.77 -16.51 -2.93
CA PHE A 69 -3.01 -17.45 -4.03
C PHE A 69 -3.48 -18.83 -3.53
N THR A 70 -2.90 -19.32 -2.43
CA THR A 70 -3.33 -20.59 -1.82
C THR A 70 -4.82 -20.55 -1.44
N TYR A 71 -5.26 -19.47 -0.80
CA TYR A 71 -6.67 -19.29 -0.43
C TYR A 71 -7.59 -19.13 -1.64
N GLN A 72 -7.14 -18.41 -2.67
CA GLN A 72 -7.91 -18.28 -3.90
C GLN A 72 -8.07 -19.63 -4.62
N MET A 73 -7.01 -20.45 -4.69
CA MET A 73 -7.07 -21.81 -5.25
C MET A 73 -7.97 -22.76 -4.44
N GLN A 74 -8.10 -22.53 -3.13
CA GLN A 74 -9.01 -23.27 -2.25
C GLN A 74 -10.47 -22.79 -2.32
N GLY A 75 -10.77 -21.77 -3.14
CA GLY A 75 -12.13 -21.22 -3.28
C GLY A 75 -12.61 -20.43 -2.06
N LYS A 76 -11.72 -19.93 -1.21
CA LYS A 76 -12.07 -19.29 0.07
C LYS A 76 -12.65 -17.89 -0.06
N GLY A 77 -12.45 -17.22 -1.19
CA GLY A 77 -13.01 -15.90 -1.49
C GLY A 77 -11.98 -14.89 -1.97
N PHE A 78 -12.35 -13.61 -1.93
CA PHE A 78 -11.52 -12.53 -2.44
C PHE A 78 -10.31 -12.27 -1.53
N CYS A 79 -9.12 -12.19 -2.12
CA CYS A 79 -7.88 -11.86 -1.43
C CYS A 79 -7.25 -10.61 -2.04
N LEU A 80 -6.62 -9.77 -1.21
CA LEU A 80 -5.89 -8.57 -1.64
C LEU A 80 -4.55 -8.45 -0.91
N ILE A 81 -3.47 -8.25 -1.66
CA ILE A 81 -2.16 -7.86 -1.12
C ILE A 81 -1.84 -6.43 -1.56
N GLU A 82 -1.85 -5.48 -0.63
CA GLU A 82 -1.44 -4.10 -0.89
C GLU A 82 0.05 -3.96 -0.60
N VAL A 83 0.87 -3.66 -1.62
CA VAL A 83 2.33 -3.58 -1.49
C VAL A 83 2.78 -2.13 -1.58
N LEU A 84 3.30 -1.59 -0.47
CA LEU A 84 3.99 -0.30 -0.49
C LEU A 84 5.31 -0.44 -1.23
N SER A 85 5.48 0.34 -2.29
CA SER A 85 6.66 0.33 -3.16
C SER A 85 7.13 1.74 -3.46
N THR A 86 8.44 1.89 -3.63
CA THR A 86 9.06 3.18 -3.93
C THR A 86 9.05 3.48 -5.42
N CYS A 87 8.88 4.75 -5.80
CA CYS A 87 9.08 5.22 -7.17
C CYS A 87 10.11 6.36 -7.20
N PRO A 88 11.42 6.04 -7.12
CA PRO A 88 12.48 7.04 -6.97
C PRO A 88 12.41 8.15 -8.03
N THR A 89 12.15 7.77 -9.28
CA THR A 89 12.02 8.70 -10.42
C THR A 89 10.96 9.77 -10.22
N ASN A 90 9.73 9.38 -9.85
CA ASN A 90 8.64 10.35 -9.69
C ASN A 90 8.73 11.13 -8.37
N TRP A 91 9.44 10.60 -7.38
CA TRP A 91 9.64 11.27 -6.10
C TRP A 91 10.86 12.22 -6.13
N GLY A 92 11.69 12.15 -7.17
CA GLY A 92 12.92 12.94 -7.26
C GLY A 92 13.95 12.56 -6.18
N LEU A 93 13.93 11.31 -5.73
CA LEU A 93 14.81 10.77 -4.68
C LEU A 93 15.74 9.71 -5.27
N SER A 94 16.91 9.52 -4.68
CA SER A 94 17.70 8.32 -4.97
C SER A 94 16.98 7.05 -4.48
N PRO A 95 17.31 5.86 -5.00
CA PRO A 95 16.68 4.62 -4.55
C PRO A 95 16.76 4.39 -3.03
N ILE A 96 17.89 4.73 -2.41
CA ILE A 96 18.11 4.55 -0.97
C ILE A 96 17.26 5.55 -0.16
N GLU A 97 17.25 6.81 -0.56
CA GLU A 97 16.42 7.84 0.08
C GLU A 97 14.94 7.53 -0.06
N ALA A 98 14.50 7.00 -1.21
CA ALA A 98 13.11 6.61 -1.41
C ALA A 98 12.67 5.49 -0.47
N MET A 99 13.55 4.50 -0.20
CA MET A 99 13.27 3.43 0.75
C MET A 99 13.13 3.98 2.18
N LYS A 100 14.03 4.89 2.59
CA LYS A 100 13.96 5.56 3.89
C LYS A 100 12.71 6.44 4.00
N TRP A 101 12.38 7.21 2.96
CA TRP A 101 11.20 8.06 2.92
C TRP A 101 9.91 7.25 3.06
N LEU A 102 9.81 6.10 2.38
CA LEU A 102 8.68 5.19 2.52
C LEU A 102 8.52 4.74 3.98
N GLU A 103 9.62 4.38 4.63
CA GLU A 103 9.62 3.92 6.02
C GLU A 103 9.19 5.02 7.00
N GLU A 104 9.67 6.24 6.81
CA GLU A 104 9.39 7.38 7.70
C GLU A 104 8.04 8.04 7.46
N ASN A 105 7.48 7.97 6.24
CA ASN A 105 6.30 8.74 5.85
C ASN A 105 5.12 7.87 5.42
N MET A 106 5.34 6.83 4.61
CA MET A 106 4.24 5.99 4.12
C MET A 106 3.81 4.94 5.13
N ILE A 107 4.74 4.22 5.76
CA ILE A 107 4.40 3.15 6.72
C ILE A 107 3.59 3.68 7.91
N PRO A 108 3.89 4.85 8.51
CA PRO A 108 3.07 5.38 9.59
C PRO A 108 1.62 5.66 9.18
N TYR A 109 1.39 6.15 7.95
CA TYR A 109 0.04 6.40 7.45
C TYR A 109 -0.67 5.11 6.97
N TYR A 110 0.10 4.20 6.39
CA TYR A 110 -0.31 2.91 5.85
C TYR A 110 0.33 1.76 6.64
N PRO A 111 -0.12 1.50 7.88
CA PRO A 111 0.51 0.52 8.75
C PRO A 111 0.47 -0.87 8.13
N LEU A 112 1.63 -1.56 8.14
CA LEU A 112 1.78 -2.91 7.60
C LEU A 112 1.00 -3.94 8.42
N GLY A 113 0.83 -5.14 7.86
CA GLY A 113 0.23 -6.29 8.52
C GLY A 113 -1.16 -6.64 7.99
N VAL A 114 -1.72 -7.69 8.57
CA VAL A 114 -3.01 -8.28 8.19
C VAL A 114 -4.14 -7.32 8.58
N LYS A 115 -5.01 -7.02 7.61
CA LYS A 115 -6.24 -6.23 7.80
C LYS A 115 -7.49 -7.12 7.89
N LYS A 116 -7.40 -8.34 7.36
CA LYS A 116 -8.40 -9.38 7.49
C LYS A 116 -7.80 -10.74 7.21
N ASP A 117 -8.16 -11.74 8.00
CA ASP A 117 -7.78 -13.12 7.73
C ASP A 117 -8.77 -14.08 8.40
N LYS A 118 -9.79 -14.48 7.65
CA LYS A 118 -10.86 -15.35 8.16
C LYS A 118 -10.41 -16.75 8.58
N GLU A 119 -9.21 -17.18 8.20
CA GLU A 119 -8.67 -18.47 8.65
C GLU A 119 -8.01 -18.37 10.04
N ALA A 120 -7.51 -17.19 10.39
CA ALA A 120 -6.79 -16.94 11.64
C ALA A 120 -7.65 -16.25 12.73
N GLU A 121 -8.84 -15.76 12.34
CA GLU A 121 -9.92 -15.29 13.22
C GLU A 121 -10.67 -16.47 13.86
#